data_AF-A0AAU8CKR7-F1
#
_entry.id   AF-A0AAU8CKR7-F1
#
_cell.length_a   1.000
_cell.length_b   1.000
_cell.length_c   1.000
_cell.angle_alpha   90.00
_cell.angle_beta   90.00
_cell.angle_gamma   90.00
#
_symmetry.space_group_name_H-M   'P 1'
#
loop_
_entity.id
_entity.type
_entity.pdbx_description
1 polymer ?
#
loop_
_entity_poly.entity_id
_entity_poly.type
_entity_poly.pdbx_seq_one_letter_code
_entity_poly.pdbx_strand_id
1 'polypeptide(L)'
;MNLKYSEVYRGGITSPYISLETKNISITPLEKDLRIAFSIASKGGGTTRVRVDIDRRDFQAMIREMMDVDRSVAMKAVSEELAREIAREPEVEQKAEQRGRQQVKELARDKYLKAPVGADEKEKLISDETANLVDELNSDDKRSAA
;
A
#
# COMPACT_ATOMS: atom_id res chain seq x y z
N MET A 1 5.71 -11.73 -2.01
CA MET A 1 4.63 -12.62 -2.45
C MET A 1 5.21 -13.65 -3.42
N ASN A 2 4.62 -14.83 -3.58
CA ASN A 2 5.04 -15.82 -4.59
C ASN A 2 3.91 -16.11 -5.57
N LEU A 3 4.24 -16.25 -6.86
CA LEU A 3 3.30 -16.74 -7.87
C LEU A 3 3.17 -18.26 -7.75
N LYS A 4 1.94 -18.76 -7.57
CA LYS A 4 1.67 -20.19 -7.31
C LYS A 4 1.45 -21.03 -8.57
N TYR A 5 1.02 -20.40 -9.66
CA TYR A 5 0.61 -21.07 -10.89
C TYR A 5 1.52 -20.75 -12.08
N SER A 6 2.59 -20.01 -11.83
CA SER A 6 3.53 -19.59 -12.87
C SER A 6 4.74 -20.52 -12.89
N GLU A 7 5.27 -20.75 -14.09
CA GLU A 7 6.33 -21.70 -14.34
C GLU A 7 7.44 -21.03 -15.15
N VAL A 8 8.69 -21.29 -14.79
CA VAL A 8 9.86 -20.80 -15.52
C VAL A 8 10.42 -21.96 -16.31
N TYR A 9 10.59 -21.73 -17.61
CA TYR A 9 11.25 -22.65 -18.50
C TYR A 9 12.54 -22.08 -19.06
N ARG A 10 13.51 -22.95 -19.39
CA ARG A 10 14.76 -22.60 -20.05
C ARG A 10 14.92 -23.44 -21.31
N GLY A 11 15.31 -22.78 -22.39
CA GLY A 11 15.86 -23.40 -23.59
C GLY A 11 17.20 -22.74 -23.93
N GLY A 12 17.99 -23.35 -24.80
CA GLY A 12 19.25 -22.78 -25.24
C GLY A 12 19.63 -23.18 -26.66
N ILE A 13 20.58 -22.47 -27.24
CA ILE A 13 21.07 -22.75 -28.61
C ILE A 13 21.59 -24.19 -28.73
N THR A 14 22.23 -24.72 -27.69
CA THR A 14 22.78 -26.09 -27.65
C THR A 14 21.83 -27.13 -27.06
N SER A 15 20.66 -26.72 -26.58
CA SER A 15 19.60 -27.60 -26.08
C SER A 15 18.27 -26.99 -26.50
N PRO A 16 17.78 -27.31 -27.71
CA PRO A 16 16.62 -26.66 -28.30
C PRO A 16 15.31 -26.97 -27.56
N TYR A 17 15.33 -27.98 -26.68
CA TYR A 17 14.19 -28.31 -25.83
C TYR A 17 14.03 -27.29 -24.71
N ILE A 18 12.79 -26.83 -24.54
CA ILE A 18 12.38 -26.01 -23.41
C ILE A 18 12.07 -26.94 -22.24
N SER A 19 12.79 -26.80 -21.13
CA SER A 19 12.60 -27.60 -19.91
C SER A 19 12.17 -26.72 -18.74
N LEU A 20 11.32 -27.26 -17.87
CA LEU A 20 10.91 -26.61 -16.63
C LEU A 20 12.11 -26.47 -15.69
N GLU A 21 12.38 -25.25 -15.22
CA GLU A 21 13.47 -24.96 -14.27
C GLU A 21 12.96 -24.78 -12.85
N THR A 22 11.89 -23.99 -12.67
CA THR A 22 11.36 -23.68 -11.34
C THR A 22 9.93 -23.18 -11.39
N LYS A 23 9.18 -23.40 -10.31
CA LYS A 23 7.89 -22.76 -10.04
C LYS A 23 7.99 -21.72 -8.91
N ASN A 24 9.18 -21.54 -8.35
CA ASN A 24 9.43 -20.63 -7.23
C ASN A 24 9.75 -19.24 -7.76
N ILE A 25 8.71 -18.46 -8.02
CA ILE A 25 8.82 -17.09 -8.54
C ILE A 25 8.36 -16.11 -7.46
N SER A 26 9.27 -15.25 -7.04
CA SER A 26 9.01 -14.18 -6.08
C SER A 26 8.57 -12.91 -6.78
N ILE A 27 7.55 -12.25 -6.22
CA ILE A 27 7.11 -10.91 -6.56
C ILE A 27 7.27 -10.00 -5.36
N THR A 28 7.88 -8.84 -5.60
CA THR A 28 8.10 -7.80 -4.61
C THR A 28 7.72 -6.44 -5.20
N PRO A 29 6.72 -5.74 -4.62
CA PRO A 29 6.48 -4.34 -4.99
C PRO A 29 7.62 -3.46 -4.46
N LEU A 30 8.08 -2.54 -5.29
CA LEU A 30 9.01 -1.46 -4.95
C LEU A 30 8.27 -0.12 -5.12
N GLU A 31 8.92 0.99 -4.76
CA GLU A 31 8.28 2.32 -4.79
C GLU A 31 7.71 2.69 -6.18
N LYS A 32 8.39 2.31 -7.27
CA LYS A 32 8.00 2.65 -8.64
C LYS A 32 7.89 1.46 -9.60
N ASP A 33 8.31 0.29 -9.12
CA ASP A 33 8.49 -0.90 -9.96
C ASP A 33 7.90 -2.14 -9.29
N LEU A 34 7.56 -3.14 -10.10
CA LEU A 34 7.25 -4.49 -9.66
C LEU A 34 8.43 -5.40 -10.00
N ARG A 35 9.06 -5.98 -8.98
CA ARG A 35 10.18 -6.91 -9.17
C ARG A 35 9.69 -8.35 -9.19
N ILE A 36 10.03 -9.07 -10.26
CA ILE A 36 9.88 -10.51 -10.38
C ILE A 36 11.26 -11.15 -10.34
N ALA A 37 11.49 -12.13 -9.45
CA ALA A 37 12.78 -12.80 -9.36
C ALA A 37 12.64 -14.31 -9.10
N PHE A 38 13.56 -15.08 -9.67
CA PHE A 38 13.68 -16.51 -9.47
C PHE A 38 15.15 -16.95 -9.62
N SER A 39 15.44 -18.18 -9.21
CA SER A 39 16.78 -18.77 -9.27
C SER A 39 16.73 -20.05 -10.09
N ILE A 40 17.77 -20.28 -10.89
CA ILE A 40 17.94 -21.50 -11.71
C ILE A 40 19.33 -22.10 -11.48
N ALA A 41 19.46 -23.41 -11.69
CA ALA A 41 20.75 -24.08 -11.59
C ALA A 41 21.66 -23.68 -12.76
N SER A 42 22.92 -23.38 -12.45
CA SER A 42 23.98 -23.13 -13.44
C SER A 42 24.78 -24.40 -13.71
N LYS A 43 25.19 -24.60 -14.97
CA LYS A 43 25.93 -25.80 -15.41
C LYS A 43 27.25 -26.04 -14.65
N GLY A 44 27.84 -24.98 -14.08
CA GLY A 44 29.09 -25.06 -13.30
C GLY A 44 28.93 -25.39 -11.80
N GLY A 45 27.76 -25.87 -11.36
CA GLY A 45 27.53 -26.22 -9.95
C GLY A 45 27.11 -25.04 -9.05
N GLY A 46 26.66 -23.93 -9.64
CA GLY A 46 26.17 -22.75 -8.92
C GLY A 46 24.69 -22.47 -9.15
N THR A 47 24.21 -21.36 -8.58
CA THR A 47 22.85 -20.84 -8.83
C THR A 47 22.92 -19.50 -9.55
N THR A 48 22.16 -19.35 -10.62
CA THR A 48 21.96 -18.08 -11.32
C THR A 48 20.65 -17.46 -10.87
N ARG A 49 20.71 -16.21 -10.40
CA ARG A 49 19.51 -15.44 -10.05
C ARG A 49 19.10 -14.57 -11.22
N VAL A 50 17.85 -14.66 -11.62
CA VAL A 50 17.25 -13.86 -12.69
C VAL A 50 16.23 -12.92 -12.07
N ARG A 51 16.20 -11.67 -12.56
CA ARG A 51 15.33 -10.62 -12.05
C ARG A 51 14.83 -9.76 -13.22
N VAL A 52 13.54 -9.45 -13.18
CA VAL A 52 12.88 -8.50 -14.06
C VAL A 52 12.25 -7.43 -13.18
N ASP A 53 12.62 -6.18 -13.42
CA ASP A 53 12.00 -5.02 -12.78
C ASP A 53 11.07 -4.39 -13.82
N ILE A 54 9.78 -4.32 -13.50
CA ILE A 54 8.73 -3.80 -14.37
C ILE A 54 8.35 -2.41 -13.87
N ASP A 55 8.56 -1.38 -14.68
CA ASP A 55 8.22 0.00 -14.32
C ASP A 55 6.70 0.18 -14.34
N ARG A 56 6.18 1.04 -13.47
CA ARG A 56 4.75 1.41 -13.44
C ARG A 56 4.18 1.85 -14.79
N ARG A 57 5.02 2.39 -15.69
CA ARG A 57 4.63 2.80 -17.05
C ARG A 57 4.20 1.61 -17.92
N ASP A 58 4.67 0.40 -17.60
CA ASP A 58 4.35 -0.82 -18.34
C ASP A 58 3.09 -1.53 -17.83
N PHE A 59 2.56 -1.14 -16.67
CA PHE A 59 1.42 -1.83 -16.04
C PHE A 59 0.17 -1.79 -16.91
N GLN A 60 -0.07 -0.68 -17.62
CA GLN A 60 -1.21 -0.59 -18.52
C GLN A 60 -1.08 -1.59 -19.67
N ALA A 61 0.12 -1.78 -20.23
CA ALA A 61 0.36 -2.77 -21.26
C ALA A 61 0.11 -4.17 -20.71
N MET A 62 0.66 -4.51 -19.54
CA MET A 62 0.43 -5.81 -18.91
C MET A 62 -1.04 -6.12 -18.68
N ILE A 63 -1.82 -5.16 -18.18
CA ILE A 63 -3.26 -5.36 -17.95
C ILE A 63 -3.99 -5.60 -19.27
N ARG A 64 -3.63 -4.88 -20.35
CA ARG A 64 -4.22 -5.10 -21.68
C ARG A 64 -3.94 -6.53 -22.17
N GLU A 65 -2.69 -6.98 -22.10
CA GLU A 65 -2.33 -8.34 -22.50
C GLU A 65 -3.09 -9.40 -21.68
N MET A 66 -3.28 -9.17 -20.36
CA MET A 66 -4.09 -10.06 -19.53
C MET A 66 -5.56 -10.09 -19.96
N MET A 67 -6.12 -8.95 -20.37
CA MET A 67 -7.49 -8.85 -20.85
C MET A 67 -7.69 -9.56 -22.20
N ASP A 68 -6.67 -9.55 -23.05
CA ASP A 68 -6.69 -10.26 -24.33
C ASP A 68 -6.62 -11.79 -24.14
N VAL A 69 -5.95 -12.26 -23.08
CA VAL A 69 -5.94 -13.68 -22.69
C VAL A 69 -7.27 -14.13 -22.09
N ASP A 70 -7.74 -13.42 -21.05
CA ASP A 70 -9.06 -13.67 -20.44
C ASP A 70 -9.57 -12.39 -19.77
N ARG A 71 -10.43 -11.68 -20.50
CA ARG A 71 -11.06 -10.44 -20.05
C ARG A 71 -11.83 -10.60 -18.75
N SER A 72 -12.57 -11.70 -18.57
CA SER A 72 -13.44 -11.87 -17.41
C SER A 72 -12.61 -12.04 -16.14
N VAL A 73 -11.57 -12.87 -16.19
CA VAL A 73 -10.68 -13.10 -15.06
C VAL A 73 -9.87 -11.84 -14.73
N ALA A 74 -9.33 -11.17 -15.75
CA ALA A 74 -8.56 -9.95 -15.56
C ALA A 74 -9.41 -8.80 -14.99
N MET A 75 -10.62 -8.57 -15.51
CA MET A 75 -11.54 -7.56 -14.96
C MET A 75 -11.91 -7.87 -13.51
N LYS A 76 -12.25 -9.12 -13.21
CA LYS A 76 -12.59 -9.53 -11.85
C LYS A 76 -11.44 -9.25 -10.87
N ALA A 77 -10.21 -9.61 -11.23
CA ALA A 77 -9.04 -9.38 -10.39
C ALA A 77 -8.81 -7.87 -10.14
N VAL A 78 -8.90 -7.04 -11.18
CA VAL A 78 -8.76 -5.58 -11.04
C VAL A 78 -9.88 -5.00 -10.17
N SER A 79 -11.13 -5.42 -10.37
CA SER A 79 -12.27 -4.96 -9.57
C SER A 79 -12.15 -5.37 -8.10
N GLU A 80 -11.66 -6.58 -7.79
CA GLU A 80 -11.45 -7.05 -6.42
C GLU A 80 -10.33 -6.28 -5.69
N GLU A 81 -9.27 -5.89 -6.39
CA GLU A 81 -8.23 -5.03 -5.82
C GLU A 81 -8.74 -3.59 -5.63
N LEU A 82 -9.48 -3.05 -6.60
CA LEU A 82 -10.09 -1.72 -6.47
C LEU A 82 -11.05 -1.66 -5.28
N ALA A 83 -11.93 -2.66 -5.14
CA ALA A 83 -12.84 -2.74 -4.00
C ALA A 83 -12.09 -2.83 -2.66
N ARG A 84 -10.96 -3.53 -2.62
CA ARG A 84 -10.09 -3.59 -1.44
C ARG A 84 -9.44 -2.25 -1.11
N GLU A 85 -9.02 -1.47 -2.11
CA GLU A 85 -8.48 -0.13 -1.87
C GLU A 85 -9.57 0.84 -1.40
N ILE A 86 -10.76 0.82 -2.02
CA ILE A 86 -11.91 1.62 -1.56
C ILE A 86 -12.27 1.26 -0.11
N ALA A 87 -12.29 -0.03 0.24
CA ALA A 87 -12.57 -0.46 1.61
C ALA A 87 -11.52 0.02 2.64
N ARG A 88 -10.31 0.38 2.20
CA ARG A 88 -9.25 0.96 3.06
C ARG A 88 -9.34 2.48 3.20
N GLU A 89 -10.03 3.17 2.29
CA GLU A 89 -10.24 4.63 2.36
C GLU A 89 -10.80 5.13 3.70
N PRO A 90 -11.83 4.51 4.32
CA PRO A 90 -12.33 4.99 5.61
C PRO A 90 -11.27 4.95 6.72
N GLU A 91 -10.31 4.02 6.70
CA GLU A 91 -9.21 4.04 7.67
C GLU A 91 -8.24 5.20 7.43
N VAL A 92 -8.03 5.59 6.17
CA VAL A 92 -7.18 6.71 5.80
C VAL A 92 -7.84 8.03 6.16
N GLU A 93 -9.14 8.16 5.88
CA GLU A 93 -9.95 9.33 6.23
C GLU A 93 -10.06 9.48 7.75
N GLN A 94 -10.37 8.42 8.50
CA GLN A 94 -10.38 8.46 9.97
C GLN A 94 -9.03 8.86 10.56
N LYS A 95 -7.91 8.35 10.02
CA LYS A 95 -6.57 8.75 10.46
C LYS A 95 -6.27 10.21 10.12
N ALA A 96 -6.73 10.70 8.97
CA ALA A 96 -6.58 12.10 8.57
C ALA A 96 -7.42 13.02 9.47
N GLU A 97 -8.65 12.64 9.80
CA GLU A 97 -9.51 13.35 10.73
C GLU A 97 -8.91 13.40 12.14
N GLN A 98 -8.45 12.26 12.67
CA GLN A 98 -7.80 12.21 13.98
C GLN A 98 -6.55 13.11 14.03
N ARG A 99 -5.73 13.13 12.97
CA ARG A 99 -4.58 14.04 12.85
C ARG A 99 -5.02 15.50 12.83
N GLY A 100 -6.06 15.83 12.06
CA GLY A 100 -6.62 17.19 12.01
C GLY A 100 -7.10 17.66 13.38
N ARG A 101 -7.83 16.80 14.11
CA ARG A 101 -8.30 17.07 15.48
C ARG A 101 -7.15 17.26 16.46
N GLN A 102 -6.08 16.46 16.36
CA GLN A 102 -4.86 16.64 17.16
C GLN A 102 -4.14 17.96 16.86
N GLN A 103 -4.01 18.35 15.59
CA GLN A 103 -3.42 19.64 15.22
C GLN A 103 -4.21 20.81 15.79
N VAL A 104 -5.54 20.75 15.79
CA VAL A 104 -6.40 21.78 16.41
C VAL A 104 -6.17 21.85 17.93
N LYS A 105 -6.07 20.70 18.60
CA LYS A 105 -5.75 20.61 20.04
C LYS A 105 -4.37 21.21 20.36
N GLU A 106 -3.37 20.92 19.53
CA GLU A 106 -2.02 21.49 19.66
C GLU A 106 -2.00 23.00 19.42
N LEU A 107 -2.68 23.49 18.38
CA LEU A 107 -2.79 24.93 18.09
C LEU A 107 -3.48 25.70 19.22
N ALA A 108 -4.54 25.15 19.82
CA ALA A 108 -5.22 25.76 20.95
C ALA A 108 -4.29 25.84 22.18
N ARG A 109 -3.55 24.77 22.46
CA ARG A 109 -2.54 24.74 23.53
C ARG A 109 -1.42 25.75 23.28
N ASP A 110 -0.93 25.84 22.05
CA ASP A 110 0.11 26.78 21.66
C ASP A 110 -0.32 28.24 21.81
N LYS A 111 -1.59 28.54 21.47
CA LYS A 111 -2.17 29.88 21.67
C LYS A 111 -2.26 30.24 23.14
N TYR A 112 -2.69 29.31 23.99
CA TYR A 112 -2.69 29.52 25.44
C TYR A 112 -1.28 29.79 25.98
N LEU A 113 -0.27 29.00 25.59
CA LEU A 113 1.10 29.20 26.05
C LEU A 113 1.74 30.51 25.60
N LYS A 114 1.25 31.09 24.50
CA LYS A 114 1.71 32.37 23.93
C LYS A 114 0.83 33.56 24.33
N ALA A 115 -0.19 33.34 25.18
CA ALA A 115 -1.11 34.38 25.58
C ALA A 115 -0.39 35.48 26.39
N PRO A 116 -0.65 36.77 26.13
CA PRO A 116 -0.14 37.85 26.94
C PRO A 116 -0.81 37.86 28.33
N VAL A 117 -0.03 38.23 29.34
CA VAL A 117 -0.45 38.28 30.75
C VAL A 117 -1.77 39.04 30.90
N GLY A 118 -2.79 38.36 31.43
CA GLY A 118 -4.14 38.89 31.63
C GLY A 118 -5.20 38.37 30.64
N ALA A 119 -4.82 37.64 29.60
CA ALA A 119 -5.74 36.87 28.74
C ALA A 119 -5.78 35.36 29.08
N ASP A 120 -4.98 34.95 30.06
CA ASP A 120 -4.66 33.55 30.37
C ASP A 120 -5.89 32.73 30.71
N GLU A 121 -6.85 33.27 31.47
CA GLU A 121 -8.07 32.54 31.85
C GLU A 121 -8.97 32.24 30.65
N LYS A 122 -9.08 33.19 29.71
CA LYS A 122 -9.89 33.02 28.51
C LYS A 122 -9.25 32.03 27.54
N GLU A 123 -7.95 32.14 27.30
CA GLU A 123 -7.23 31.22 26.41
C GLU A 123 -7.12 29.82 27.01
N LYS A 124 -7.02 29.69 28.35
CA LYS A 124 -7.08 28.40 29.04
C LYS A 124 -8.43 27.72 28.86
N LEU A 125 -9.53 28.46 29.05
CA LEU A 125 -10.88 27.94 28.83
C LEU A 125 -11.05 27.42 27.40
N ILE A 126 -10.59 28.18 26.40
CA ILE A 126 -10.64 27.77 24.99
C ILE A 126 -9.81 26.51 24.75
N SER A 127 -8.61 26.42 25.32
CA SER A 127 -7.77 25.23 25.22
C SER A 127 -8.43 23.99 25.84
N ASP A 128 -9.01 24.12 27.03
CA ASP A 128 -9.66 23.03 27.76
C ASP A 128 -10.95 22.57 27.07
N GLU A 129 -11.79 23.50 26.60
CA GLU A 129 -13.00 23.18 25.82
C GLU A 129 -12.67 22.52 24.49
N THR A 130 -11.63 23.00 23.79
CA THR A 130 -11.17 22.38 22.53
C THR A 130 -10.64 20.96 22.78
N ALA A 131 -9.94 20.74 23.89
CA ALA A 131 -9.46 19.42 24.28
C ALA A 131 -10.63 18.45 24.56
N ASN A 132 -11.63 18.90 25.31
CA ASN A 132 -12.82 18.11 25.64
C ASN A 132 -13.63 17.76 24.38
N LEU A 133 -13.84 18.72 23.49
CA LEU A 133 -14.57 18.51 22.24
C LEU A 133 -13.87 17.48 21.33
N VAL A 134 -12.53 17.58 21.22
CA VAL A 134 -11.74 16.59 20.46
C VAL A 134 -11.85 15.20 21.07
N ASP A 135 -11.81 15.09 22.40
CA ASP A 135 -11.88 13.82 23.10
C ASP A 135 -13.30 13.19 23.01
N GLU A 136 -14.36 14.01 23.01
CA GLU A 136 -15.75 13.59 22.79
C GLU A 136 -15.95 13.06 21.36
N LEU A 137 -15.54 13.82 20.34
CA LEU A 137 -15.63 13.41 18.93
C LEU A 137 -14.87 12.09 18.67
N ASN A 138 -13.69 11.91 19.28
CA ASN A 138 -12.93 10.66 19.17
C ASN A 138 -13.59 9.48 19.91
N SER A 139 -14.40 9.76 20.93
CA SER A 139 -15.14 8.74 21.67
C SER A 139 -16.41 8.28 20.94
N ASP A 140 -17.07 9.19 20.23
CA ASP A 140 -18.25 8.88 19.43
C ASP A 140 -17.91 8.11 18.16
N ASP A 141 -16.77 8.40 17.53
CA ASP A 141 -16.26 7.60 16.41
C ASP A 141 -16.09 6.13 16.81
N LYS A 142 -15.55 5.87 18.01
CA LYS A 142 -15.38 4.50 18.55
C LYS A 142 -16.70 3.80 18.85
N ARG A 143 -17.76 4.54 19.18
CA ARG A 143 -19.11 3.99 19.39
C ARG A 143 -19.82 3.71 18.08
N SER A 144 -19.56 4.50 17.03
CA SER A 144 -20.14 4.29 15.70
C SER A 144 -19.52 3.12 14.94
N ALA A 145 -18.29 2.73 15.29
CA ALA A 145 -17.55 1.64 14.65
C ALA A 145 -17.71 0.26 15.31
N ALA A 146 -18.51 0.16 16.39
CA ALA A 146 -18.78 -1.06 17.16
C ALA A 146 -20.19 -1.60 16.87
#